data_AF-A0A2B4R462-F1
#
_entry.id   AF-A0A2B4R462-F1
#
_cell.length_a   1.000
_cell.length_b   1.000
_cell.length_c   1.000
_cell.angle_alpha   90.00
_cell.angle_beta   90.00
_cell.angle_gamma   90.00
#
_symmetry.space_group_name_H-M   'P 1'
#
loop_
_entity.id
_entity.type
_entity.pdbx_description
1 polymer ?
#
loop_
_entity_poly.entity_id
_entity_poly.type
_entity_poly.pdbx_seq_one_letter_code
_entity_poly.pdbx_strand_id
1 'polypeptide(L)'
;ERGQERLDSGEKIVGADILTADNCVDLGVEEQRKISSQESVEGCKKLESLEVFDELLGEGEFGIVYKGRYGGKDGNMTDLAVKKLKDHSAIATETLSDEKKTLKHVGKHPNIVTLIGTRIEGGNVLVVTELIHGGSLENILKAKRAPGEKKNYHNVFCKLNDRQLVTIAFQTAARMQHLEERKVKPIDRA
;
A
#
# COMPACT_ATOMS: atom_id res chain seq x y z
N GLU A 1 -80.45 5.02 -16.40
CA GLU A 1 -81.31 6.15 -16.01
C GLU A 1 -80.67 6.89 -14.84
N ARG A 2 -80.68 8.23 -14.88
CA ARG A 2 -80.57 9.20 -13.76
C ARG A 2 -79.28 9.12 -12.92
N GLY A 3 -78.48 10.16 -12.68
CA GLY A 3 -78.69 11.61 -12.56
C GLY A 3 -77.79 12.04 -11.39
N GLN A 4 -76.82 12.95 -11.60
CA GLN A 4 -76.68 14.28 -10.94
C GLN A 4 -77.05 14.30 -9.43
N GLU A 5 -76.22 14.81 -8.52
CA GLU A 5 -75.90 16.24 -8.35
C GLU A 5 -74.62 16.52 -7.51
N ARG A 6 -74.16 17.77 -7.64
CA ARG A 6 -73.01 18.46 -7.01
C ARG A 6 -73.40 19.16 -5.69
N LEU A 7 -72.36 19.72 -5.01
CA LEU A 7 -72.25 20.90 -4.10
C LEU A 7 -71.49 20.46 -2.82
N ASP A 8 -70.24 20.80 -2.51
CA ASP A 8 -69.40 22.03 -2.47
C ASP A 8 -69.41 22.80 -1.13
N SER A 9 -68.19 23.08 -0.63
CA SER A 9 -67.71 24.03 0.41
C SER A 9 -66.42 23.44 1.02
N GLY A 10 -65.22 23.87 0.61
CA GLY A 10 -64.51 25.08 1.06
C GLY A 10 -63.59 24.69 2.23
N GLU A 11 -62.29 24.99 2.37
CA GLU A 11 -61.31 25.90 1.78
C GLU A 11 -59.92 25.27 2.09
N LYS A 12 -59.01 25.04 1.13
CA LYS A 12 -57.93 25.93 0.63
C LYS A 12 -56.56 25.81 1.37
N ILE A 13 -55.54 25.46 0.56
CA ILE A 13 -54.09 25.82 0.54
C ILE A 13 -53.19 25.29 1.68
N VAL A 14 -51.96 24.77 1.48
CA VAL A 14 -50.88 24.96 0.50
C VAL A 14 -50.08 23.62 0.44
N GLY A 15 -49.88 22.98 -0.71
CA GLY A 15 -48.76 23.19 -1.66
C GLY A 15 -47.50 22.42 -1.21
N ALA A 16 -46.73 21.71 -2.04
CA ALA A 16 -46.78 21.52 -3.47
C ALA A 16 -46.01 20.24 -3.85
N ASP A 17 -46.66 19.40 -4.64
CA ASP A 17 -46.23 18.83 -5.91
C ASP A 17 -44.81 18.26 -6.08
N ILE A 18 -44.83 16.93 -6.14
CA ILE A 18 -44.01 16.09 -7.01
C ILE A 18 -44.48 16.31 -8.45
N LEU A 19 -43.58 16.70 -9.37
CA LEU A 19 -43.75 16.46 -10.81
C LEU A 19 -42.42 16.08 -11.47
N THR A 20 -42.48 14.92 -12.11
CA THR A 20 -41.64 14.38 -13.19
C THR A 20 -41.56 15.31 -14.40
N ALA A 21 -40.41 15.29 -15.10
CA ALA A 21 -40.25 14.74 -16.45
C ALA A 21 -39.13 15.44 -17.25
N ASP A 22 -38.33 14.60 -17.90
CA ASP A 22 -37.75 14.71 -19.25
C ASP A 22 -36.90 15.94 -19.63
N ASN A 23 -35.63 15.69 -19.97
CA ASN A 23 -35.11 15.88 -21.33
C ASN A 23 -33.61 15.48 -21.44
N CYS A 24 -33.33 14.57 -22.37
CA CYS A 24 -32.00 14.22 -22.86
C CYS A 24 -31.47 15.28 -23.84
N VAL A 25 -30.16 15.60 -23.78
CA VAL A 25 -29.13 15.86 -24.83
C VAL A 25 -27.95 16.58 -24.14
N ASP A 26 -26.67 16.57 -24.53
CA ASP A 26 -25.73 15.70 -25.24
C ASP A 26 -24.33 16.38 -25.06
N LEU A 27 -23.24 15.60 -25.08
CA LEU A 27 -21.80 15.94 -25.17
C LEU A 27 -21.14 17.01 -24.25
N GLY A 28 -20.09 16.59 -23.55
CA GLY A 28 -19.03 17.50 -23.07
C GLY A 28 -18.11 16.91 -22.02
N VAL A 29 -16.92 16.48 -22.42
CA VAL A 29 -15.81 16.01 -21.58
C VAL A 29 -15.24 17.20 -20.77
N GLU A 30 -15.05 17.03 -19.46
CA GLU A 30 -13.91 17.55 -18.64
C GLU A 30 -14.19 17.24 -17.16
N GLU A 31 -13.57 16.23 -16.53
CA GLU A 31 -12.20 16.18 -16.01
C GLU A 31 -12.13 16.53 -14.50
N GLN A 32 -11.24 15.81 -13.82
CA GLN A 32 -10.64 16.10 -12.51
C GLN A 32 -11.25 15.44 -11.26
N ARG A 33 -10.93 14.14 -11.16
CA ARG A 33 -10.37 13.43 -9.98
C ARG A 33 -10.34 14.25 -8.68
N LYS A 34 -11.40 14.10 -7.88
CA LYS A 34 -11.39 14.40 -6.45
C LYS A 34 -10.73 13.25 -5.69
N ILE A 35 -9.40 13.15 -5.73
CA ILE A 35 -8.66 12.28 -4.80
C ILE A 35 -8.32 13.12 -3.56
N SER A 36 -9.24 13.07 -2.59
CA SER A 36 -8.95 13.09 -1.16
C SER A 36 -7.94 14.14 -0.67
N SER A 37 -8.34 15.41 -0.70
CA SER A 37 -7.79 16.44 0.19
C SER A 37 -8.31 16.18 1.61
N GLN A 38 -7.66 15.28 2.34
CA GLN A 38 -7.58 15.23 3.82
C GLN A 38 -6.80 13.97 4.25
N GLU A 39 -5.46 14.05 4.32
CA GLU A 39 -4.68 13.17 5.19
C GLU A 39 -4.06 14.03 6.30
N SER A 40 -4.72 14.01 7.47
CA SER A 40 -4.12 14.42 8.73
C SER A 40 -4.38 13.33 9.76
N VAL A 41 -3.56 12.25 9.72
CA VAL A 41 -3.22 11.38 10.87
C VAL A 41 -1.86 10.76 10.58
N GLU A 42 -0.94 10.87 11.55
CA GLU A 42 0.47 10.40 11.56
C GLU A 42 0.74 9.10 10.78
N GLY A 43 1.72 9.13 9.87
CA GLY A 43 2.35 7.89 9.39
C GLY A 43 3.02 7.96 8.02
N CYS A 44 2.52 8.75 7.07
CA CYS A 44 3.03 8.76 5.68
C CYS A 44 3.51 10.16 5.28
N LYS A 45 4.83 10.35 5.15
CA LYS A 45 5.40 11.63 4.72
C LYS A 45 5.27 11.80 3.20
N LYS A 46 5.02 13.03 2.75
CA LYS A 46 5.19 13.40 1.33
C LYS A 46 6.67 13.70 1.10
N LEU A 47 7.33 12.90 0.28
CA LEU A 47 8.79 12.92 0.12
C LEU A 47 9.19 13.78 -1.07
N GLU A 48 9.11 15.11 -0.91
CA GLU A 48 9.37 16.08 -1.99
C GLU A 48 10.86 16.16 -2.37
N SER A 49 11.77 15.96 -1.40
CA SER A 49 13.23 15.89 -1.57
C SER A 49 13.78 14.46 -1.73
N LEU A 50 12.98 13.54 -2.28
CA LEU A 50 13.43 12.18 -2.58
C LEU A 50 14.25 12.18 -3.87
N GLU A 51 15.43 11.57 -3.82
CA GLU A 51 16.21 11.20 -4.99
C GLU A 51 16.05 9.69 -5.20
N VAL A 52 15.79 9.25 -6.43
CA VAL A 52 15.69 7.83 -6.77
C VAL A 52 16.84 7.49 -7.71
N PHE A 53 17.68 6.54 -7.33
CA PHE A 53 18.82 6.10 -8.11
C PHE A 53 18.44 4.96 -9.04
N ASP A 54 19.18 4.82 -10.14
CA ASP A 54 19.07 3.67 -11.06
C ASP A 54 19.84 2.44 -10.51
N GLU A 55 19.62 2.13 -9.23
CA GLU A 55 20.20 0.97 -8.53
C GLU A 55 19.05 0.03 -8.15
N LEU A 56 18.93 -1.08 -8.88
CA LEU A 56 17.92 -2.10 -8.66
C LEU A 56 18.21 -2.88 -7.37
N LEU A 57 17.27 -2.87 -6.43
CA LEU A 57 17.34 -3.63 -5.18
C LEU A 57 16.59 -4.96 -5.26
N GLY A 58 15.52 -5.01 -6.06
CA GLY A 58 14.74 -6.22 -6.23
C GLY A 58 13.57 -6.05 -7.17
N GLU A 59 13.07 -7.18 -7.66
CA GLU A 59 11.93 -7.24 -8.56
C GLU A 59 10.95 -8.29 -8.01
N GLY A 60 9.68 -7.90 -7.87
CA GLY A 60 8.62 -8.78 -7.39
C GLY A 60 7.38 -8.68 -8.25
N GLU A 61 6.33 -9.39 -7.84
CA GLU A 61 5.01 -9.38 -8.50
C GLU A 61 4.44 -7.96 -8.60
N PHE A 62 4.57 -7.20 -7.53
CA PHE A 62 3.94 -5.88 -7.36
C PHE A 62 4.77 -4.71 -7.92
N GLY A 63 5.95 -4.96 -8.49
CA GLY A 63 6.80 -3.87 -8.96
C GLY A 63 8.30 -4.13 -8.91
N ILE A 64 9.04 -3.06 -9.18
CA ILE A 64 10.49 -2.98 -9.13
C ILE A 64 10.88 -2.06 -7.98
N VAL A 65 11.84 -2.48 -7.16
CA VAL A 65 12.34 -1.72 -6.02
C VAL A 65 13.72 -1.17 -6.36
N TYR A 66 13.83 0.15 -6.30
CA TYR A 66 15.08 0.89 -6.51
C TYR A 66 15.57 1.49 -5.20
N LYS A 67 16.86 1.81 -5.15
CA LYS A 67 17.42 2.61 -4.07
C LYS A 67 17.02 4.06 -4.22
N GLY A 68 16.71 4.70 -3.10
CA GLY A 68 16.53 6.14 -3.03
C GLY A 68 17.27 6.75 -1.85
N ARG A 69 17.33 8.08 -1.84
CA ARG A 69 17.86 8.86 -0.72
C ARG A 69 16.93 10.03 -0.44
N TYR A 70 16.68 10.27 0.83
CA TYR A 70 15.84 11.36 1.29
C TYR A 70 16.63 12.28 2.20
N GLY A 71 16.68 13.56 1.82
CA GLY A 71 17.17 14.63 2.68
C GLY A 71 16.06 15.10 3.60
N GLY A 72 16.17 14.76 4.90
CA GLY A 72 15.27 15.22 5.94
C GLY A 72 15.36 16.73 6.18
N LYS A 73 14.38 17.28 6.91
CA LYS A 73 14.36 18.71 7.30
C LYS A 73 15.52 19.09 8.23
N ASP A 74 16.09 18.10 8.89
CA ASP A 74 17.27 18.18 9.75
C ASP A 74 18.60 18.15 8.96
N GLY A 75 18.54 18.03 7.63
CA GLY A 75 19.71 17.93 6.76
C GLY A 75 20.34 16.53 6.72
N ASN A 76 19.80 15.55 7.46
CA ASN A 76 20.28 14.18 7.43
C ASN A 76 19.83 13.48 6.15
N MET A 77 20.76 12.75 5.54
CA MET A 77 20.50 11.92 4.38
C MET A 77 20.23 10.48 4.82
N THR A 78 19.09 9.95 4.41
CA THR A 78 18.68 8.57 4.72
C THR A 78 18.49 7.78 3.44
N ASP A 79 19.14 6.63 3.33
CA ASP A 79 18.92 5.69 2.22
C ASP A 79 17.60 4.92 2.42
N LEU A 80 16.84 4.77 1.34
CA LEU A 80 15.48 4.25 1.32
C LEU A 80 15.30 3.22 0.20
N ALA A 81 14.24 2.41 0.30
CA ALA A 81 13.77 1.56 -0.78
C ALA A 81 12.52 2.20 -1.43
N VAL A 82 12.53 2.32 -2.75
CA VAL A 82 11.50 2.99 -3.55
C VAL A 82 10.89 1.98 -4.51
N LYS A 83 9.63 1.60 -4.25
CA LYS A 83 8.89 0.67 -5.10
C LYS A 83 8.14 1.43 -6.19
N LYS A 84 8.39 1.05 -7.44
CA LYS A 84 7.70 1.51 -8.65
C LYS A 84 6.93 0.35 -9.27
N LEU A 85 5.78 0.64 -9.87
CA LEU A 85 5.03 -0.37 -10.63
C LEU A 85 5.75 -0.72 -11.95
N LYS A 86 5.65 -1.99 -12.38
CA LYS A 86 6.10 -2.44 -13.70
C LYS A 86 5.14 -2.05 -14.81
N ASP A 87 3.84 -2.22 -14.53
CA ASP A 87 2.75 -1.81 -15.41
C ASP A 87 1.82 -0.83 -14.67
N HIS A 88 1.16 0.02 -15.43
CA HIS A 88 0.23 1.02 -14.88
C HIS A 88 -1.23 0.56 -15.03
N SER A 89 -1.47 -0.75 -14.93
CA SER A 89 -2.83 -1.28 -14.97
C SER A 89 -3.62 -0.87 -13.72
N ALA A 90 -4.95 -0.82 -13.84
CA ALA A 90 -5.83 -0.55 -12.70
C ALA A 90 -5.62 -1.57 -11.56
N ILE A 91 -5.35 -2.83 -11.91
CA ILE A 91 -5.13 -3.90 -10.93
C ILE A 91 -3.79 -3.72 -10.20
N ALA A 92 -2.70 -3.41 -10.92
CA ALA A 92 -1.40 -3.20 -10.30
C ALA A 92 -1.40 -1.96 -9.39
N THR A 93 -2.05 -0.88 -9.82
CA THR A 93 -2.21 0.35 -9.02
C THR A 93 -3.05 0.14 -7.77
N GLU A 94 -4.14 -0.64 -7.85
CA GLU A 94 -4.94 -1.04 -6.69
C GLU A 94 -4.13 -1.92 -5.74
N THR A 95 -3.40 -2.90 -6.26
CA THR A 95 -2.62 -3.84 -5.43
C THR A 95 -1.50 -3.12 -4.66
N LEU A 96 -0.79 -2.19 -5.30
CA LEU A 96 0.20 -1.37 -4.62
C LEU A 96 -0.44 -0.42 -3.60
N SER A 97 -1.66 0.08 -3.88
CA SER A 97 -2.41 0.90 -2.93
C SER A 97 -2.84 0.10 -1.69
N ASP A 98 -3.24 -1.15 -1.87
CA ASP A 98 -3.58 -2.06 -0.78
C ASP A 98 -2.33 -2.45 0.05
N GLU A 99 -1.19 -2.65 -0.60
CA GLU A 99 0.09 -2.83 0.08
C GLU A 99 0.47 -1.60 0.91
N LYS A 100 0.36 -0.39 0.34
CA LYS A 100 0.56 0.86 1.08
C LYS A 100 -0.33 0.93 2.31
N LYS A 101 -1.63 0.67 2.17
CA LYS A 101 -2.59 0.68 3.28
C LYS A 101 -2.18 -0.34 4.35
N THR A 102 -1.76 -1.52 3.93
CA THR A 102 -1.32 -2.59 4.84
C THR A 102 -0.11 -2.14 5.64
N LEU A 103 0.95 -1.64 4.99
CA LEU A 103 2.15 -1.16 5.69
C LEU A 103 1.83 -0.02 6.66
N LYS A 104 0.93 0.90 6.28
CA LYS A 104 0.46 1.98 7.16
C LYS A 104 -0.26 1.44 8.39
N HIS A 105 -1.14 0.46 8.20
CA HIS A 105 -1.94 -0.16 9.26
C HIS A 105 -1.08 -1.00 10.22
N VAL A 106 -0.09 -1.72 9.69
CA VAL A 106 0.87 -2.49 10.47
C VAL A 106 1.71 -1.59 11.39
N GLY A 107 2.05 -0.39 10.94
CA GLY A 107 2.87 0.54 11.69
C GLY A 107 4.29 0.02 11.93
N LYS A 108 4.98 0.62 12.91
CA LYS A 108 6.40 0.33 13.17
C LYS A 108 6.57 -0.92 14.04
N HIS A 109 7.46 -1.83 13.61
CA HIS A 109 7.90 -2.99 14.38
C HIS A 109 9.35 -3.34 13.99
N PRO A 110 10.23 -3.74 14.91
CA PRO A 110 11.65 -4.03 14.61
C PRO A 110 11.89 -5.14 13.58
N ASN A 111 10.89 -6.00 13.33
CA ASN A 111 10.97 -7.11 12.37
C ASN A 111 9.97 -6.98 11.20
N ILE A 112 9.46 -5.78 10.95
CA ILE A 112 8.61 -5.48 9.80
C ILE A 112 9.11 -4.21 9.13
N VAL A 113 9.19 -4.24 7.81
CA VAL A 113 9.58 -3.07 7.03
C VAL A 113 8.59 -1.93 7.24
N THR A 114 9.13 -0.77 7.59
CA THR A 114 8.34 0.42 7.93
C THR A 114 8.11 1.28 6.70
N LEU A 115 6.85 1.67 6.48
CA LEU A 115 6.50 2.70 5.50
C LEU A 115 7.05 4.05 5.96
N ILE A 116 7.82 4.71 5.10
CA ILE A 116 8.34 6.06 5.34
C ILE A 116 7.42 7.11 4.72
N GLY A 117 6.92 6.82 3.52
CA GLY A 117 6.10 7.77 2.80
C GLY A 117 5.67 7.31 1.42
N THR A 118 5.06 8.23 0.69
CA THR A 118 4.73 8.06 -0.71
C THR A 118 5.09 9.31 -1.50
N ARG A 119 5.42 9.12 -2.77
CA ARG A 119 5.62 10.21 -3.73
C ARG A 119 4.79 9.95 -4.97
N ILE A 120 4.28 11.00 -5.61
CA ILE A 120 3.67 10.89 -6.93
C ILE A 120 4.69 11.37 -7.95
N GLU A 121 4.97 10.55 -8.95
CA GLU A 121 5.89 10.84 -10.06
C GLU A 121 5.19 10.45 -11.37
N GLY A 122 5.02 11.41 -12.30
CA GLY A 122 4.37 11.15 -13.58
C GLY A 122 2.95 10.59 -13.49
N GLY A 123 2.21 10.90 -12.43
CA GLY A 123 0.86 10.36 -12.18
C GLY A 123 0.84 8.99 -11.49
N ASN A 124 1.99 8.38 -11.24
CA ASN A 124 2.12 7.08 -10.57
C ASN A 124 2.53 7.24 -9.10
N VAL A 125 1.97 6.41 -8.23
CA VAL A 125 2.31 6.38 -6.80
C VAL A 125 3.57 5.53 -6.61
N LEU A 126 4.54 6.11 -5.93
CA LEU A 126 5.73 5.43 -5.41
C LEU A 126 5.51 5.13 -3.92
N VAL A 127 5.78 3.90 -3.52
CA VAL A 127 5.77 3.49 -2.10
C VAL A 127 7.21 3.48 -1.60
N VAL A 128 7.47 4.19 -0.51
CA VAL A 128 8.83 4.36 0.01
C VAL A 128 8.91 3.80 1.42
N THR A 129 9.84 2.87 1.60
CA THR A 129 10.09 2.20 2.87
C THR A 129 11.53 2.39 3.32
N GLU A 130 11.82 1.98 4.55
CA GLU A 130 13.21 1.86 4.99
C GLU A 130 13.99 0.89 4.09
N LEU A 131 15.29 1.14 3.93
CA LEU A 131 16.19 0.25 3.23
C LEU A 131 16.68 -0.84 4.18
N ILE A 132 16.41 -2.10 3.84
CA ILE A 132 16.92 -3.26 4.58
C ILE A 132 18.21 -3.75 3.94
N HIS A 133 19.30 -3.71 4.70
CA HIS A 133 20.59 -4.24 4.26
C HIS A 133 20.66 -5.77 4.40
N GLY A 134 21.48 -6.41 3.58
CA GLY A 134 21.70 -7.86 3.61
C GLY A 134 20.82 -8.67 2.65
N GLY A 135 19.91 -8.01 1.92
CA GLY A 135 19.08 -8.65 0.89
C GLY A 135 17.98 -9.56 1.47
N SER A 136 17.44 -10.45 0.64
CA SER A 136 16.35 -11.34 1.05
C SER A 136 16.83 -12.45 1.99
N LEU A 137 15.96 -12.84 2.92
CA LEU A 137 16.20 -13.99 3.80
C LEU A 137 16.43 -15.28 2.98
N GLU A 138 15.75 -15.43 1.85
CA GLU A 138 15.96 -16.55 0.91
C GLU A 138 17.41 -16.62 0.43
N ASN A 139 18.00 -15.49 0.03
CA ASN A 139 19.40 -15.44 -0.41
C ASN A 139 20.35 -15.81 0.73
N ILE A 140 20.08 -15.32 1.94
CA ILE A 140 20.87 -15.63 3.14
C ILE A 140 20.80 -17.14 3.46
N LEU A 141 19.62 -17.75 3.34
CA LEU A 141 19.41 -19.18 3.62
C LEU A 141 19.96 -20.09 2.51
N LYS A 142 19.97 -19.64 1.25
CA LYS A 142 20.57 -20.40 0.12
C LYS A 142 22.08 -20.20 0.01
N ALA A 143 22.67 -19.25 0.74
CA ALA A 143 24.10 -18.99 0.69
C ALA A 143 24.89 -20.20 1.20
N LYS A 144 25.67 -20.83 0.31
CA LYS A 144 26.48 -22.01 0.61
C LYS A 144 27.58 -21.70 1.64
N ARG A 145 27.85 -22.64 2.56
CA ARG A 145 29.04 -22.64 3.42
C ARG A 145 30.32 -22.81 2.61
N ALA A 146 31.44 -22.36 3.18
CA ALA A 146 32.76 -22.66 2.64
C ALA A 146 32.97 -24.18 2.58
N PRO A 147 33.67 -24.70 1.56
CA PRO A 147 33.97 -26.12 1.47
C PRO A 147 34.79 -26.57 2.69
N GLY A 148 34.29 -27.55 3.44
CA GLY A 148 34.97 -28.14 4.60
C GLY A 148 34.18 -28.10 5.93
N GLU A 149 33.08 -27.36 6.01
CA GLU A 149 32.24 -27.35 7.22
C GLU A 149 31.31 -28.57 7.27
N LYS A 150 31.36 -29.32 8.38
CA LYS A 150 30.48 -30.46 8.65
C LYS A 150 29.01 -29.99 8.67
N LYS A 151 28.13 -30.81 8.07
CA LYS A 151 26.68 -30.55 8.01
C LYS A 151 26.05 -30.82 9.38
N ASN A 152 25.46 -29.79 10.01
CA ASN A 152 24.64 -29.98 11.21
C ASN A 152 23.14 -30.15 10.87
N TYR A 153 22.72 -29.71 9.68
CA TYR A 153 21.36 -29.85 9.16
C TYR A 153 21.40 -30.54 7.80
N HIS A 154 20.69 -31.66 7.65
CA HIS A 154 20.68 -32.43 6.40
C HIS A 154 19.91 -31.74 5.27
N ASN A 155 18.98 -30.84 5.59
CA ASN A 155 18.03 -30.21 4.67
C ASN A 155 18.23 -28.70 4.45
N VAL A 156 19.17 -28.05 5.15
CA VAL A 156 19.41 -26.59 5.02
C VAL A 156 20.88 -26.33 4.70
N PHE A 157 21.15 -25.80 3.50
CA PHE A 157 22.49 -25.41 3.06
C PHE A 157 22.72 -23.91 3.25
N CYS A 158 22.90 -23.47 4.51
CA CYS A 158 23.11 -22.04 4.82
C CYS A 158 24.40 -21.82 5.61
N LYS A 159 25.03 -20.63 5.48
CA LYS A 159 26.18 -20.19 6.30
C LYS A 159 25.85 -19.97 7.78
N LEU A 160 24.58 -19.96 8.15
CA LEU A 160 24.14 -19.62 9.50
C LEU A 160 24.35 -20.79 10.48
N ASN A 161 24.58 -20.43 11.74
CA ASN A 161 24.60 -21.37 12.86
C ASN A 161 23.22 -21.51 13.53
N ASP A 162 23.08 -22.50 14.41
CA ASP A 162 21.83 -22.87 15.08
C ASP A 162 21.20 -21.68 15.82
N ARG A 163 22.01 -20.90 16.55
CA ARG A 163 21.55 -19.72 17.29
C ARG A 163 20.99 -18.65 16.35
N GLN A 164 21.65 -18.42 15.21
CA GLN A 164 21.18 -17.48 14.19
C GLN A 164 19.86 -17.95 13.57
N LEU A 165 19.73 -19.24 13.26
CA LEU A 165 18.49 -19.82 12.73
C LEU A 165 17.32 -19.69 13.72
N VAL A 166 17.54 -20.00 15.00
CA VAL A 166 16.55 -19.82 16.06
C VAL A 166 16.17 -18.35 16.22
N THR A 167 17.14 -17.44 16.11
CA THR A 167 16.87 -15.99 16.18
C THR A 167 15.98 -15.52 15.03
N ILE A 168 16.23 -15.99 13.81
CA ILE A 168 15.39 -15.68 12.64
C ILE A 168 13.98 -16.23 12.84
N ALA A 169 13.85 -17.47 13.34
CA ALA A 169 12.55 -18.07 13.63
C ALA A 169 11.79 -17.24 14.68
N PHE A 170 12.45 -16.84 15.77
CA PHE A 170 11.88 -15.98 16.81
C PHE A 170 11.43 -14.62 16.25
N GLN A 171 12.28 -13.93 15.48
CA GLN A 171 11.94 -12.66 14.86
C GLN A 171 10.76 -12.79 13.88
N THR A 172 10.71 -13.90 13.14
CA THR A 172 9.60 -14.22 12.23
C THR A 172 8.30 -14.44 13.01
N ALA A 173 8.35 -15.14 14.14
CA ALA A 173 7.17 -15.34 14.99
C ALA A 173 6.70 -14.01 15.61
N ALA A 174 7.62 -13.21 16.15
CA ALA A 174 7.31 -11.92 16.75
C ALA A 174 6.63 -10.96 15.76
N ARG A 175 7.13 -10.88 14.51
CA ARG A 175 6.44 -10.09 13.48
C ARG A 175 5.05 -10.62 13.17
N MET A 176 4.85 -11.94 13.09
CA MET A 176 3.55 -12.51 12.74
C MET A 176 2.52 -12.28 13.84
N GLN A 177 2.96 -12.35 15.10
CA GLN A 177 2.11 -11.97 16.24
C GLN A 177 1.67 -10.50 16.13
N HIS A 178 2.58 -9.58 15.81
CA HIS A 178 2.26 -8.15 15.64
C HIS A 178 1.28 -7.88 14.49
N LEU A 179 1.37 -8.65 13.39
CA LEU A 179 0.42 -8.59 12.27
C LEU A 179 -0.98 -9.07 12.68
N GLU A 180 -1.05 -10.17 13.46
CA GLU A 180 -2.30 -10.73 13.97
C GLU A 180 -3.00 -9.76 14.92
N GLU A 181 -2.26 -9.14 15.84
CA GLU A 181 -2.80 -8.12 16.76
C GLU A 181 -3.43 -6.94 16.01
N ARG A 182 -2.94 -6.65 14.79
CA ARG A 182 -3.48 -5.60 13.92
C ARG A 182 -4.52 -6.11 12.93
N LYS A 183 -4.87 -7.40 12.96
CA LYS A 183 -5.84 -8.03 12.05
C LYS A 183 -5.47 -7.82 10.58
N VAL A 184 -4.17 -7.84 10.29
CA VAL A 184 -3.66 -7.68 8.93
C VAL A 184 -3.83 -9.01 8.21
N LYS A 185 -4.62 -9.03 7.13
CA LYS A 185 -4.72 -10.22 6.28
C LYS A 185 -3.42 -10.38 5.47
N PRO A 186 -2.85 -11.60 5.36
CA PRO A 186 -1.74 -11.86 4.44
C PRO A 186 -2.11 -11.44 3.02
N ILE A 187 -1.16 -10.83 2.31
CA ILE A 187 -1.37 -10.27 0.96
C ILE A 187 -1.36 -11.36 -0.14
N ASP A 188 -1.17 -12.64 0.19
CA ASP A 188 -1.24 -13.73 -0.79
C ASP A 188 -2.66 -13.83 -1.40
N ARG A 189 -2.88 -13.18 -2.54
CA ARG A 189 -3.98 -13.47 -3.45
C ARG A 189 -3.47 -14.58 -4.38
N ALA A 190 -4.02 -15.77 -4.16
CA ALA A 190 -3.81 -16.96 -4.99
C ALA A 190 -4.28 -16.77 -6.43
#